data_AF-A0A8T1W6J5-F1
#
_entry.id   AF-A0A8T1W6J5-F1
#
_cell.length_a   1.000
_cell.length_b   1.000
_cell.length_c   1.000
_cell.angle_alpha   90.00
_cell.angle_beta   90.00
_cell.angle_gamma   90.00
#
_symmetry.space_group_name_H-M   'P 1'
#
loop_
_entity.id
_entity.type
_entity.pdbx_description
1 polymer ?
#
loop_
_entity_poly.entity_id
_entity_poly.type
_entity_poly.pdbx_seq_one_letter_code
_entity_poly.pdbx_strand_id
1 'polypeptide(L)'
;MFGEFGCNTGDNTIDGYENQRSFYEAKWMNEEKAMTDEIVGGNVFEFSTEIANLEGEKALTKKADKGKFGVGYFQPDDCDNENTTCEFTGYPEYDNLKEAYTTTENSTVEIDSFTPTRTAALKCPSALSMDLPSKPDVETLSCSVAQPVCNGQKSNNFDKDQLSDLNEGKTTSGSSSSAATKDGSSSGGARTASVSSIQALVLAIAAFLTMH
;
A
#
# COMPACT_ATOMS: atom_id res chain seq x y z
N MET A 1 -0.79 -10.76 -3.01
CA MET A 1 -1.63 -9.72 -3.62
C MET A 1 -0.86 -8.41 -3.60
N PHE A 2 -0.90 -7.63 -4.66
CA PHE A 2 -0.48 -6.22 -4.60
C PHE A 2 -1.58 -5.38 -3.95
N GLY A 3 -1.24 -4.70 -2.84
CA GLY A 3 -2.17 -3.75 -2.22
C GLY A 3 -2.62 -2.69 -3.24
N GLU A 4 -1.66 -2.20 -4.03
CA GLU A 4 -1.82 -1.23 -5.11
C GLU A 4 -0.89 -1.57 -6.27
N PHE A 5 -1.33 -1.36 -7.52
CA PHE A 5 -0.52 -1.42 -8.75
C PHE A 5 -0.99 -0.38 -9.78
N GLY A 6 -0.29 -0.26 -10.91
CA GLY A 6 -0.66 0.68 -11.97
C GLY A 6 0.23 1.91 -12.03
N CYS A 7 1.53 1.71 -12.20
CA CYS A 7 2.49 2.80 -12.34
C CYS A 7 2.09 3.73 -13.51
N ASN A 8 1.98 5.04 -13.26
CA ASN A 8 1.55 6.04 -14.26
C ASN A 8 2.74 6.69 -15.01
N THR A 9 3.91 6.06 -14.98
CA THR A 9 5.07 6.51 -15.74
C THR A 9 5.20 5.67 -17.00
N GLY A 10 5.01 6.30 -18.16
CA GLY A 10 5.17 5.70 -19.47
C GLY A 10 5.26 6.80 -20.51
N ASP A 11 5.87 6.52 -21.66
CA ASP A 11 5.96 7.49 -22.76
C ASP A 11 5.04 7.06 -23.89
N ASN A 12 3.76 7.43 -23.77
CA ASN A 12 2.74 7.15 -24.76
C ASN A 12 1.64 8.21 -24.72
N THR A 13 0.96 8.39 -25.86
CA THR A 13 -0.20 9.28 -25.96
C THR A 13 -1.34 8.57 -26.67
N ILE A 14 -2.49 8.47 -26.01
CA ILE A 14 -3.72 7.86 -26.57
C ILE A 14 -4.84 8.90 -26.47
N ASP A 15 -5.52 9.18 -27.57
CA ASP A 15 -6.58 10.20 -27.65
C ASP A 15 -6.18 11.58 -27.10
N GLY A 16 -4.90 11.90 -27.24
CA GLY A 16 -4.28 13.12 -26.76
C GLY A 16 -3.93 13.12 -25.26
N TYR A 17 -4.28 12.07 -24.51
CA TYR A 17 -3.87 11.88 -23.12
C TYR A 17 -2.47 11.25 -23.06
N GLU A 18 -1.56 11.90 -22.37
CA GLU A 18 -0.19 11.40 -22.14
C GLU A 18 -0.17 10.36 -21.01
N ASN A 19 0.85 9.49 -21.02
CA ASN A 19 1.18 8.49 -20.00
C ASN A 19 0.04 7.52 -19.65
N GLN A 20 -0.68 7.02 -20.65
CA GLN A 20 -1.81 6.11 -20.42
C GLN A 20 -1.34 4.70 -20.08
N ARG A 21 -1.81 4.14 -18.97
CA ARG A 21 -1.36 2.82 -18.48
C ARG A 21 -1.92 1.68 -19.32
N SER A 22 -1.07 0.70 -19.62
CA SER A 22 -1.43 -0.51 -20.35
C SER A 22 -1.85 -1.69 -19.46
N PHE A 23 -1.51 -1.64 -18.16
CA PHE A 23 -1.81 -2.67 -17.17
C PHE A 23 -1.29 -4.08 -17.49
N TYR A 24 -0.12 -4.19 -18.11
CA TYR A 24 0.51 -5.50 -18.36
C TYR A 24 0.75 -6.30 -17.09
N GLU A 25 1.01 -5.62 -15.98
CA GLU A 25 1.18 -6.21 -14.66
C GLU A 25 -0.08 -6.93 -14.16
N ALA A 26 -1.27 -6.56 -14.62
CA ALA A 26 -2.50 -7.29 -14.31
C ALA A 26 -2.47 -8.70 -14.93
N LYS A 27 -1.95 -8.84 -16.15
CA LYS A 27 -1.72 -10.15 -16.74
C LYS A 27 -0.64 -10.92 -15.98
N TRP A 28 0.48 -10.27 -15.67
CA TRP A 28 1.59 -10.95 -14.98
C TRP A 28 1.16 -11.50 -13.62
N MET A 29 0.48 -10.71 -12.80
CA MET A 29 0.07 -11.13 -11.45
C MET A 29 -1.04 -12.19 -11.44
N ASN A 30 -1.77 -12.39 -12.53
CA ASN A 30 -2.90 -13.31 -12.60
C ASN A 30 -2.65 -14.55 -13.46
N GLU A 31 -1.70 -14.52 -14.41
CA GLU A 31 -1.47 -15.61 -15.35
C GLU A 31 -0.03 -16.15 -15.34
N GLU A 32 0.98 -15.31 -15.07
CA GLU A 32 2.37 -15.76 -15.13
C GLU A 32 2.69 -16.62 -13.91
N LYS A 33 3.03 -17.89 -14.15
CA LYS A 33 3.25 -18.88 -13.08
C LYS A 33 4.27 -18.43 -12.03
N ALA A 34 5.34 -17.76 -12.45
CA ALA A 34 6.36 -17.24 -11.54
C ALA A 34 5.82 -16.18 -10.57
N MET A 35 4.72 -15.50 -10.91
CA MET A 35 4.03 -14.55 -10.05
C MET A 35 2.90 -15.21 -9.28
N THR A 36 2.05 -16.00 -9.94
CA THR A 36 0.84 -16.59 -9.35
C THR A 36 1.13 -17.64 -8.27
N ASP A 37 2.34 -18.20 -8.25
CA ASP A 37 2.79 -19.06 -7.16
C ASP A 37 2.88 -18.32 -5.80
N GLU A 38 3.05 -16.99 -5.80
CA GLU A 38 3.25 -16.18 -4.59
C GLU A 38 2.25 -15.01 -4.46
N ILE A 39 1.66 -14.56 -5.58
CA ILE A 39 0.82 -13.37 -5.66
C ILE A 39 -0.54 -13.74 -6.23
N VAL A 40 -1.58 -13.45 -5.44
CA VAL A 40 -2.99 -13.57 -5.86
C VAL A 40 -3.56 -12.20 -6.24
N GLY A 41 -3.32 -11.76 -7.47
CA GLY A 41 -3.88 -10.52 -8.01
C GLY A 41 -3.46 -9.23 -7.26
N GLY A 42 -4.29 -8.19 -7.37
CA GLY A 42 -4.05 -6.88 -6.78
C GLY A 42 -5.14 -5.86 -7.09
N ASN A 43 -5.01 -4.64 -6.54
CA ASN A 43 -5.92 -3.53 -6.80
C ASN A 43 -5.21 -2.42 -7.58
N VAL A 44 -5.82 -1.89 -8.64
CA VAL A 44 -5.28 -0.70 -9.32
C VAL A 44 -5.39 0.50 -8.40
N PHE A 45 -4.31 1.25 -8.29
CA PHE A 45 -4.30 2.60 -7.74
C PHE A 45 -4.41 3.60 -8.90
N GLU A 46 -5.52 4.30 -9.11
CA GLU A 46 -6.78 4.27 -8.36
C GLU A 46 -7.97 4.43 -9.33
N PHE A 47 -9.20 4.44 -8.81
CA PHE A 47 -10.39 4.52 -9.65
C PHE A 47 -10.57 5.93 -10.27
N SER A 48 -10.60 6.97 -9.44
CA SER A 48 -10.82 8.35 -9.87
C SER A 48 -9.62 9.21 -9.53
N THR A 49 -9.26 10.14 -10.42
CA THR A 49 -8.16 11.07 -10.17
C THR A 49 -8.57 12.05 -9.10
N GLU A 50 -7.82 12.09 -8.01
CA GLU A 50 -7.96 13.13 -7.00
C GLU A 50 -7.27 14.41 -7.48
N ILE A 51 -8.06 15.44 -7.81
CA ILE A 51 -7.54 16.77 -8.23
C ILE A 51 -6.56 17.34 -7.19
N ALA A 52 -6.79 17.06 -5.90
CA ALA A 52 -5.93 17.48 -4.81
C ALA A 52 -4.48 16.93 -4.92
N ASN A 53 -4.29 15.79 -5.57
CA ASN A 53 -3.00 15.12 -5.67
C ASN A 53 -2.17 15.55 -6.88
N LEU A 54 -2.75 16.28 -7.85
CA LEU A 54 -2.02 16.80 -9.01
C LEU A 54 -0.85 17.69 -8.59
N GLU A 55 0.34 17.51 -9.15
CA GLU A 55 1.53 18.27 -8.72
C GLU A 55 1.48 19.75 -9.16
N GLY A 56 0.82 20.03 -10.28
CA GLY A 56 0.76 21.36 -10.89
C GLY A 56 -0.54 22.12 -10.60
N GLU A 57 -1.15 22.62 -11.68
CA GLU A 57 -2.47 23.23 -11.61
C GLU A 57 -3.48 22.20 -11.13
N LYS A 58 -4.35 22.58 -10.19
CA LYS A 58 -5.43 21.73 -9.66
C LYS A 58 -6.59 21.66 -10.65
N ALA A 59 -6.26 21.26 -11.88
CA ALA A 59 -7.14 21.21 -13.01
C ALA A 59 -6.81 19.99 -13.87
N LEU A 60 -7.84 19.28 -14.31
CA LEU A 60 -7.67 18.12 -15.15
C LEU A 60 -7.25 18.55 -16.56
N THR A 61 -6.13 18.03 -17.02
CA THR A 61 -5.66 18.21 -18.39
C THR A 61 -5.31 16.88 -19.03
N LYS A 62 -5.04 16.91 -20.34
CA LYS A 62 -4.55 15.73 -21.05
C LYS A 62 -3.04 15.48 -20.86
N LYS A 63 -2.32 16.38 -20.19
CA LYS A 63 -0.89 16.24 -19.91
C LYS A 63 -0.63 15.19 -18.84
N ALA A 64 0.57 14.64 -18.87
CA ALA A 64 1.08 13.79 -17.80
C ALA A 64 1.20 14.60 -16.50
N ASP A 65 0.79 14.01 -15.38
CA ASP A 65 0.96 14.56 -14.04
C ASP A 65 1.22 13.41 -13.07
N LYS A 66 2.16 13.57 -12.13
CA LYS A 66 2.52 12.48 -11.22
C LYS A 66 1.40 12.12 -10.25
N GLY A 67 0.48 13.03 -9.96
CA GLY A 67 -0.69 12.78 -9.12
C GLY A 67 -1.89 12.20 -9.86
N LYS A 68 -1.81 12.05 -11.19
CA LYS A 68 -2.90 11.53 -12.02
C LYS A 68 -2.84 10.01 -12.08
N PHE A 69 -3.34 9.35 -11.03
CA PHE A 69 -3.39 7.89 -10.92
C PHE A 69 -4.78 7.29 -11.16
N GLY A 70 -5.83 8.11 -11.24
CA GLY A 70 -7.16 7.60 -11.51
C GLY A 70 -7.32 7.14 -12.95
N VAL A 71 -8.01 6.02 -13.18
CA VAL A 71 -8.40 5.58 -14.54
C VAL A 71 -9.44 6.50 -15.21
N GLY A 72 -9.96 7.47 -14.47
CA GLY A 72 -10.83 8.52 -14.95
C GLY A 72 -11.01 9.59 -13.89
N TYR A 73 -12.12 10.32 -13.95
CA TYR A 73 -12.44 11.40 -13.04
C TYR A 73 -13.94 11.64 -12.96
N PHE A 74 -14.38 12.33 -11.91
CA PHE A 74 -15.77 12.75 -11.74
C PHE A 74 -15.92 14.23 -12.07
N GLN A 75 -17.05 14.58 -12.69
CA GLN A 75 -17.45 15.97 -12.95
C GLN A 75 -18.95 16.20 -12.72
N PRO A 76 -19.39 17.46 -12.52
CA PRO A 76 -18.56 18.67 -12.38
C PRO A 76 -17.73 18.68 -11.09
N ASP A 77 -16.72 19.54 -10.98
CA ASP A 77 -15.79 19.57 -9.83
C ASP A 77 -16.48 19.87 -8.49
N ASP A 78 -17.70 20.43 -8.52
CA ASP A 78 -18.55 20.74 -7.37
C ASP A 78 -19.67 19.70 -7.12
N CYS A 79 -19.59 18.53 -7.74
CA CYS A 79 -20.54 17.45 -7.51
C CYS A 79 -20.42 16.85 -6.09
N ASP A 80 -21.53 16.38 -5.52
CA ASP A 80 -21.61 15.85 -4.15
C ASP A 80 -22.37 14.52 -4.04
N ASN A 81 -22.98 14.03 -5.14
CA ASN A 81 -23.90 12.89 -5.18
C ASN A 81 -25.12 13.00 -4.24
N GLU A 82 -25.39 14.18 -3.68
CA GLU A 82 -26.58 14.48 -2.88
C GLU A 82 -27.53 15.41 -3.66
N ASN A 83 -27.00 16.55 -4.12
CA ASN A 83 -27.71 17.58 -4.86
C ASN A 83 -27.23 17.69 -6.31
N THR A 84 -25.95 17.37 -6.54
CA THR A 84 -25.29 17.42 -7.86
C THR A 84 -24.64 16.07 -8.13
N THR A 85 -25.13 15.35 -9.14
CA THR A 85 -24.60 14.05 -9.56
C THR A 85 -23.15 14.16 -10.03
N CYS A 86 -22.29 13.27 -9.54
CA CYS A 86 -20.94 13.10 -10.06
C CYS A 86 -20.94 12.13 -11.25
N GLU A 87 -20.69 12.63 -12.45
CA GLU A 87 -20.57 11.81 -13.66
C GLU A 87 -19.12 11.37 -13.88
N PHE A 88 -18.90 10.06 -13.96
CA PHE A 88 -17.59 9.50 -14.23
C PHE A 88 -17.26 9.57 -15.72
N THR A 89 -16.08 10.10 -16.04
CA THR A 89 -15.48 10.05 -17.37
C THR A 89 -14.16 9.28 -17.32
N GLY A 90 -14.09 8.18 -18.06
CA GLY A 90 -12.88 7.37 -18.17
C GLY A 90 -11.82 8.05 -19.04
N TYR A 91 -10.55 7.89 -18.64
CA TYR A 91 -9.42 8.07 -19.55
C TYR A 91 -9.25 6.82 -20.43
N PRO A 92 -8.45 6.87 -21.51
CA PRO A 92 -8.15 5.68 -22.31
C PRO A 92 -7.69 4.46 -21.50
N GLU A 93 -6.96 4.67 -20.41
CA GLU A 93 -6.53 3.58 -19.53
C GLU A 93 -7.68 2.86 -18.81
N TYR A 94 -8.87 3.45 -18.67
CA TYR A 94 -10.05 2.74 -18.18
C TYR A 94 -10.39 1.53 -19.06
N ASP A 95 -10.36 1.71 -20.38
CA ASP A 95 -10.63 0.63 -21.32
C ASP A 95 -9.48 -0.39 -21.35
N ASN A 96 -8.23 0.05 -21.21
CA ASN A 96 -7.09 -0.87 -21.06
C ASN A 96 -7.23 -1.75 -19.81
N LEU A 97 -7.65 -1.18 -18.67
CA LEU A 97 -7.88 -1.94 -17.45
C LEU A 97 -9.04 -2.93 -17.61
N LYS A 98 -10.13 -2.47 -18.23
CA LYS A 98 -11.29 -3.31 -18.53
C LYS A 98 -10.90 -4.49 -19.43
N GLU A 99 -10.09 -4.24 -20.46
CA GLU A 99 -9.57 -5.30 -21.32
C GLU A 99 -8.74 -6.31 -20.51
N ALA A 100 -7.79 -5.83 -19.69
CA ALA A 100 -6.98 -6.70 -18.85
C ALA A 100 -7.83 -7.60 -17.94
N TYR A 101 -8.84 -7.06 -17.26
CA TYR A 101 -9.70 -7.85 -16.38
C TYR A 101 -10.66 -8.79 -17.11
N THR A 102 -11.13 -8.43 -18.30
CA THR A 102 -12.07 -9.28 -19.06
C THR A 102 -11.38 -10.38 -19.85
N THR A 103 -10.07 -10.27 -20.07
CA THR A 103 -9.26 -11.27 -20.78
C THR A 103 -8.48 -12.18 -19.83
N THR A 104 -8.36 -11.83 -18.56
CA THR A 104 -7.69 -12.65 -17.54
C THR A 104 -8.41 -13.99 -17.35
N GLU A 105 -7.67 -15.09 -17.37
CA GLU A 105 -8.21 -16.42 -17.13
C GLU A 105 -8.69 -16.59 -15.67
N ASN A 106 -9.84 -17.23 -15.48
CA ASN A 106 -10.33 -17.57 -14.15
C ASN A 106 -9.44 -18.62 -13.48
N SER A 107 -9.23 -18.48 -12.16
CA SER A 107 -8.57 -19.51 -11.35
C SER A 107 -9.29 -20.85 -11.49
N THR A 108 -8.50 -21.92 -11.63
CA THR A 108 -8.98 -23.32 -11.59
C THR A 108 -8.77 -23.96 -10.22
N VAL A 109 -8.15 -23.24 -9.28
CA VAL A 109 -7.96 -23.71 -7.90
C VAL A 109 -9.26 -23.53 -7.14
N GLU A 110 -9.75 -24.62 -6.57
CA GLU A 110 -10.91 -24.67 -5.71
C GLU A 110 -10.47 -24.81 -4.25
N ILE A 111 -11.30 -24.36 -3.31
CA ILE A 111 -10.96 -24.41 -1.89
C ILE A 111 -10.64 -25.85 -1.41
N ASP A 112 -11.36 -26.84 -1.93
CA ASP A 112 -11.19 -28.25 -1.57
C ASP A 112 -9.94 -28.88 -2.19
N SER A 113 -9.37 -28.28 -3.25
CA SER A 113 -8.13 -28.76 -3.89
C SER A 113 -6.87 -28.09 -3.35
N PHE A 114 -7.02 -27.01 -2.58
CA PHE A 114 -5.89 -26.27 -2.02
C PHE A 114 -5.34 -26.95 -0.75
N THR A 115 -4.05 -27.32 -0.80
CA THR A 115 -3.30 -27.80 0.37
C THR A 115 -2.21 -26.79 0.74
N PRO A 116 -2.27 -26.13 1.92
CA PRO A 116 -1.22 -25.21 2.36
C PRO A 116 0.14 -25.90 2.45
N THR A 117 1.16 -25.35 1.80
CA THR A 117 2.55 -25.84 1.91
C THR A 117 3.22 -25.40 3.21
N ARG A 118 2.79 -24.26 3.76
CA ARG A 118 3.27 -23.73 5.04
C ARG A 118 2.32 -24.17 6.16
N THR A 119 2.79 -25.11 6.97
CA THR A 119 2.02 -25.68 8.08
C THR A 119 2.53 -25.25 9.46
N ALA A 120 3.67 -24.55 9.52
CA ALA A 120 4.27 -24.04 10.74
C ALA A 120 4.20 -22.51 10.79
N ALA A 121 4.12 -21.97 12.00
CA ALA A 121 4.21 -20.53 12.22
C ALA A 121 5.62 -20.02 11.90
N LEU A 122 5.70 -18.84 11.27
CA LEU A 122 6.96 -18.19 10.93
C LEU A 122 7.61 -17.62 12.20
N LYS A 123 8.92 -17.84 12.35
CA LYS A 123 9.72 -17.16 13.39
C LYS A 123 9.83 -15.67 13.07
N CYS A 124 9.75 -14.84 14.09
CA CYS A 124 9.93 -13.40 13.89
C CYS A 124 11.41 -13.02 13.72
N PRO A 125 11.70 -11.96 12.97
CA PRO A 125 13.03 -11.37 12.93
C PRO A 125 13.48 -10.96 14.35
N SER A 126 14.67 -11.39 14.77
CA SER A 126 15.19 -11.14 16.13
C SER A 126 15.41 -9.66 16.49
N ALA A 127 15.43 -8.80 15.48
CA ALA A 127 15.58 -7.35 15.63
C ALA A 127 14.26 -6.62 15.97
N LEU A 128 13.11 -7.29 15.96
CA LEU A 128 11.80 -6.68 16.20
C LEU A 128 11.18 -7.22 17.50
N SER A 129 10.57 -6.31 18.28
CA SER A 129 9.74 -6.73 19.41
C SER A 129 8.48 -7.41 18.90
N MET A 130 8.14 -8.55 19.49
CA MET A 130 6.89 -9.27 19.24
C MET A 130 5.78 -8.91 20.23
N ASP A 131 6.09 -8.07 21.23
CA ASP A 131 5.11 -7.64 22.23
C ASP A 131 4.11 -6.66 21.58
N LEU A 132 2.93 -7.17 21.19
CA LEU A 132 1.83 -6.35 20.71
C LEU A 132 1.21 -5.57 21.91
N PRO A 133 0.78 -4.31 21.70
CA PRO A 133 0.04 -3.60 22.73
C PRO A 133 -1.26 -4.34 23.09
N SER A 134 -1.72 -4.17 24.33
CA SER A 134 -3.02 -4.71 24.74
C SER A 134 -4.14 -4.12 23.89
N LYS A 135 -5.19 -4.92 23.63
CA LYS A 135 -6.40 -4.46 22.94
C LYS A 135 -6.92 -3.17 23.61
N PRO A 136 -7.14 -2.07 22.88
CA PRO A 136 -7.71 -0.86 23.44
C PRO A 136 -9.11 -1.12 24.03
N ASP A 137 -9.38 -0.58 25.21
CA ASP A 137 -10.70 -0.63 25.84
C ASP A 137 -11.56 0.53 25.31
N VAL A 138 -12.40 0.24 24.32
CA VAL A 138 -13.34 1.19 23.74
C VAL A 138 -14.71 0.52 23.52
N GLU A 139 -15.76 1.16 24.03
CA GLU A 139 -17.14 0.66 24.00
C GLU A 139 -17.65 0.42 22.55
N THR A 140 -17.15 1.21 21.59
CA THR A 140 -17.50 1.20 20.16
C THR A 140 -17.04 -0.07 19.41
N LEU A 141 -16.01 -0.78 19.88
CA LEU A 141 -15.48 -1.97 19.19
C LEU A 141 -16.23 -3.27 19.54
N SER A 142 -17.30 -3.19 20.33
CA SER A 142 -18.16 -4.34 20.68
C SER A 142 -18.77 -5.04 19.45
N CYS A 143 -18.93 -4.33 18.32
CA CYS A 143 -19.44 -4.88 17.06
C CYS A 143 -18.37 -5.53 16.15
N SER A 144 -17.07 -5.38 16.46
CA SER A 144 -15.95 -5.81 15.58
C SER A 144 -15.35 -7.19 15.92
N VAL A 145 -16.00 -7.96 16.79
CA VAL A 145 -15.48 -9.21 17.38
C VAL A 145 -15.60 -10.46 16.50
N ALA A 146 -16.01 -10.34 15.24
CA ALA A 146 -16.11 -11.49 14.35
C ALA A 146 -14.71 -11.90 13.84
N GLN A 147 -14.19 -13.02 14.33
CA GLN A 147 -13.06 -13.70 13.70
C GLN A 147 -13.56 -14.78 12.72
N PRO A 148 -12.96 -14.92 11.54
CA PRO A 148 -13.27 -16.01 10.63
C PRO A 148 -13.06 -17.39 11.28
N VAL A 149 -14.01 -18.30 11.04
CA VAL A 149 -13.96 -19.69 11.48
C VAL A 149 -13.87 -20.58 10.25
N CYS A 150 -12.80 -21.36 10.13
CA CYS A 150 -12.59 -22.32 9.06
C CYS A 150 -12.77 -23.73 9.63
N ASN A 151 -13.71 -24.52 9.10
CA ASN A 151 -13.98 -25.89 9.57
C ASN A 151 -14.21 -26.00 11.10
N GLY A 152 -14.87 -25.00 11.69
CA GLY A 152 -15.15 -24.95 13.13
C GLY A 152 -14.00 -24.46 14.02
N GLN A 153 -12.84 -24.12 13.44
CA GLN A 153 -11.70 -23.55 14.16
C GLN A 153 -11.47 -22.08 13.82
N LYS A 154 -11.15 -21.25 14.82
CA LYS A 154 -10.75 -19.86 14.57
C LYS A 154 -9.40 -19.85 13.85
N SER A 155 -9.21 -18.92 12.91
CA SER A 155 -7.98 -18.81 12.12
C SER A 155 -6.70 -18.63 12.96
N ASN A 156 -6.80 -18.14 14.19
CA ASN A 156 -5.68 -17.95 15.12
C ASN A 156 -5.60 -19.01 16.24
N ASN A 157 -6.24 -20.18 16.09
CA ASN A 157 -6.26 -21.24 17.10
C ASN A 157 -4.94 -22.06 17.12
N PHE A 158 -3.80 -21.38 17.25
CA PHE A 158 -2.50 -22.02 17.44
C PHE A 158 -2.33 -22.45 18.90
N ASP A 159 -1.58 -23.53 19.12
CA ASP A 159 -1.16 -23.94 20.45
C ASP A 159 -0.28 -22.83 21.07
N LYS A 160 -0.56 -22.46 22.32
CA LYS A 160 0.17 -21.40 23.02
C LYS A 160 1.63 -21.76 23.22
N ASP A 161 1.92 -23.05 23.40
CA ASP A 161 3.28 -23.56 23.59
C ASP A 161 4.06 -23.55 22.27
N GLN A 162 3.38 -23.63 21.11
CA GLN A 162 4.03 -23.42 19.80
C GLN A 162 4.31 -21.94 19.51
N LEU A 163 3.57 -21.03 20.17
CA LEU A 163 3.72 -19.59 19.99
C LEU A 163 4.89 -19.01 20.82
N SER A 164 5.21 -19.63 21.96
CA SER A 164 6.33 -19.19 22.82
C SER A 164 7.69 -19.30 22.12
N ASP A 165 7.85 -20.29 21.26
CA ASP A 165 9.12 -20.58 20.55
C ASP A 165 9.37 -19.67 19.35
N LEU A 166 8.36 -18.89 18.93
CA LEU A 166 8.52 -17.88 17.86
C LEU A 166 9.38 -16.68 18.30
N ASN A 167 9.64 -16.56 19.60
CA ASN A 167 10.37 -15.46 20.26
C ASN A 167 11.86 -15.77 20.56
N GLU A 168 12.45 -16.83 19.98
CA GLU A 168 13.86 -17.14 20.19
C GLU A 168 14.76 -15.96 19.77
N GLY A 169 15.31 -15.21 20.74
CA GLY A 169 16.23 -14.09 20.51
C GLY A 169 15.89 -12.75 21.18
N LYS A 170 14.90 -12.70 22.09
CA LYS A 170 14.51 -11.47 22.83
C LYS A 170 15.71 -10.68 23.36
N THR A 171 15.93 -9.47 22.84
CA THR A 171 16.52 -8.40 23.64
C THR A 171 15.39 -7.73 24.41
N THR A 172 15.42 -7.87 25.73
CA THR A 172 14.45 -7.29 26.65
C THR A 172 14.50 -5.76 26.56
N SER A 173 13.54 -5.16 25.85
CA SER A 173 13.25 -3.73 26.03
C SER A 173 12.38 -3.60 27.27
N GLY A 174 12.93 -2.96 28.30
CA GLY A 174 12.42 -2.97 29.66
C GLY A 174 10.98 -2.45 29.81
N SER A 175 10.25 -3.09 30.72
CA SER A 175 9.00 -2.59 31.27
C SER A 175 9.20 -1.22 31.91
N SER A 176 8.71 -0.16 31.26
CA SER A 176 8.38 1.09 31.95
C SER A 176 6.87 1.19 32.10
N SER A 177 6.39 0.73 33.24
CA SER A 177 5.09 1.08 33.79
C SER A 177 4.95 2.60 33.84
N SER A 178 4.16 3.19 32.95
CA SER A 178 3.76 4.60 33.08
C SER A 178 2.27 4.63 33.36
N ALA A 179 1.95 4.73 34.65
CA ALA A 179 0.63 5.10 35.12
C ALA A 179 0.27 6.47 34.52
N ALA A 180 -0.85 6.54 33.80
CA ALA A 180 -1.37 7.79 33.28
C ALA A 180 -1.97 8.61 34.42
N THR A 181 -1.21 9.56 34.96
CA THR A 181 -1.78 10.67 35.74
C THR A 181 -2.39 11.69 34.80
N LYS A 182 -3.68 11.94 34.97
CA LYS A 182 -4.38 13.13 34.44
C LYS A 182 -3.87 14.36 35.17
N ASP A 183 -3.47 15.40 34.44
CA ASP A 183 -3.89 16.78 34.72
C ASP A 183 -3.52 17.73 33.56
N GLY A 184 -4.38 18.73 33.37
CA GLY A 184 -4.40 19.61 32.21
C GLY A 184 -3.59 20.91 32.34
N SER A 185 -3.82 21.77 31.34
CA SER A 185 -3.41 23.16 31.15
C SER A 185 -2.06 23.47 30.49
N SER A 186 -2.20 23.86 29.22
CA SER A 186 -1.65 25.02 28.51
C SER A 186 -0.14 25.31 28.48
N SER A 187 0.27 25.63 27.24
CA SER A 187 1.22 26.67 26.80
C SER A 187 2.56 26.18 26.24
N GLY A 188 2.79 26.60 24.98
CA GLY A 188 4.04 27.25 24.59
C GLY A 188 5.25 26.38 24.28
N GLY A 189 5.43 26.08 22.99
CA GLY A 189 6.70 26.27 22.27
C GLY A 189 7.96 25.55 22.75
N ALA A 190 8.48 24.65 21.92
CA ALA A 190 9.74 24.86 21.21
C ALA A 190 10.11 23.59 20.42
N ARG A 191 10.32 23.74 19.11
CA ARG A 191 10.96 22.75 18.27
C ARG A 191 12.45 22.75 18.60
N THR A 192 12.98 21.64 19.11
CA THR A 192 14.43 21.40 19.15
C THR A 192 14.80 20.49 17.99
N ALA A 193 15.37 21.10 16.95
CA ALA A 193 16.08 20.43 15.88
C ALA A 193 17.42 19.90 16.43
N SER A 194 17.68 18.61 16.25
CA SER A 194 19.00 18.01 16.48
C SER A 194 19.90 18.28 15.28
N VAL A 195 20.81 19.23 15.43
CA VAL A 195 21.93 19.52 14.53
C VAL A 195 23.05 18.53 14.83
N SER A 196 23.45 17.72 13.84
CA SER A 196 24.76 17.05 13.85
C SER A 196 25.64 17.67 12.78
N SER A 197 26.78 18.14 13.25
CA SER A 197 27.74 19.03 12.60
C SER A 197 28.70 18.36 11.62
N ILE A 198 29.27 19.22 10.79
CA ILE A 198 30.10 19.08 9.58
C ILE A 198 31.56 18.70 9.88
N GLN A 199 32.23 18.15 8.85
CA GLN A 199 33.65 18.26 8.42
C GLN A 199 34.38 16.91 8.42
N ALA A 200 35.12 16.49 7.38
CA ALA A 200 36.08 17.15 6.48
C ALA A 200 36.31 16.21 5.25
N LEU A 201 36.98 16.48 4.12
CA LEU A 201 37.57 17.63 3.40
C LEU A 201 37.96 17.08 2.01
N VAL A 202 37.89 17.97 1.01
CA VAL A 202 38.16 17.86 -0.43
C VAL A 202 39.62 17.48 -0.79
N LEU A 203 39.85 16.78 -1.92
CA LEU A 203 40.73 17.20 -3.06
C LEU A 203 40.94 16.09 -4.11
N ALA A 204 40.56 16.34 -5.37
CA ALA A 204 41.41 16.18 -6.57
C ALA A 204 40.65 16.64 -7.83
N ILE A 205 41.13 17.73 -8.44
CA ILE A 205 40.69 18.28 -9.72
C ILE A 205 41.70 17.88 -10.81
N ALA A 206 41.16 17.61 -12.01
CA ALA A 206 41.77 17.70 -13.35
C ALA A 206 42.83 16.67 -13.77
N ALA A 207 42.42 15.79 -14.70
CA ALA A 207 42.98 15.58 -16.04
C ALA A 207 42.06 14.55 -16.74
N PHE A 208 41.60 14.60 -17.99
CA PHE A 208 42.13 15.13 -19.24
C PHE A 208 40.95 15.47 -20.16
N LEU A 209 40.95 16.70 -20.69
CA LEU A 209 40.29 17.05 -21.94
C LEU A 209 41.42 17.13 -22.97
N THR A 210 41.58 16.11 -23.81
CA THR A 210 42.13 16.16 -25.18
C THR A 210 42.29 14.73 -25.70
N MET A 211 41.57 14.37 -26.75
CA MET A 211 42.16 14.00 -28.05
C MET A 211 41.07 13.50 -29.02
N HIS A 212 40.99 14.23 -30.14
CA HIS A 212 40.60 13.87 -31.51
C HIS A 212 39.31 13.05 -31.75
#